data_AF-A0A9E5ZDX6-F1
#
_entry.id   AF-A0A9E5ZDX6-F1
#
_cell.length_a   1.000
_cell.length_b   1.000
_cell.length_c   1.000
_cell.angle_alpha   90.00
_cell.angle_beta   90.00
_cell.angle_gamma   90.00
#
_symmetry.space_group_name_H-M   'P 1'
#
loop_
_entity.id
_entity.type
_entity.pdbx_description
1 polymer ?
#
loop_
_entity_poly.entity_id
_entity_poly.type
_entity_poly.pdbx_seq_one_letter_code
_entity_poly.pdbx_strand_id
1 'polypeptide(L)'
;MKKIAFLFVLLLSLNISAQITSYPYSEDFETDDGGWVADNTTNGTWALGAPTGAVINSAGSGTNAWVTNLSGDYNSNENSWVTSPVFD
;
A
#
# COMPACT_ATOMS: atom_id res chain seq x y z
N MET A 1 14.39 46.93 -5.98
CA MET A 1 13.96 45.78 -5.16
C MET A 1 13.12 44.84 -6.01
N LYS A 2 13.77 43.91 -6.73
CA LYS A 2 13.12 42.90 -7.58
C LYS A 2 13.93 41.61 -7.49
N LYS A 3 14.03 41.02 -6.29
CA LYS A 3 14.73 39.74 -6.04
C LYS A 3 14.08 38.89 -4.95
N ILE A 4 12.81 39.14 -4.60
CA ILE A 4 12.11 38.46 -3.49
C ILE A 4 10.93 37.59 -3.95
N ALA A 5 10.79 37.33 -5.25
CA ALA A 5 9.77 36.44 -5.78
C ALA A 5 10.25 34.99 -6.00
N PHE A 6 11.33 34.54 -5.34
CA PHE A 6 11.92 33.21 -5.56
C PHE A 6 11.87 32.27 -4.35
N LEU A 7 10.92 32.50 -3.43
CA LEU A 7 10.76 31.66 -2.24
C LEU A 7 9.29 31.42 -1.93
N PHE A 8 8.54 30.99 -2.94
CA PHE A 8 7.19 30.45 -2.74
C PHE A 8 7.14 29.04 -3.34
N VAL A 9 7.39 28.08 -2.46
CA VAL A 9 6.86 26.71 -2.49
C VAL A 9 7.19 25.90 -3.75
N LEU A 10 8.42 25.39 -3.80
CA LEU A 10 8.66 24.06 -4.37
C LEU A 10 8.76 23.08 -3.19
N LEU A 11 7.61 22.75 -2.58
CA LEU A 11 7.52 21.46 -1.89
C LEU A 11 7.45 20.40 -2.98
N LEU A 12 8.60 20.05 -3.53
CA LEU A 12 8.74 18.75 -4.19
C LEU A 12 8.49 17.74 -3.08
N SER A 13 7.35 17.05 -3.12
CA SER A 13 7.12 15.89 -2.28
C SER A 13 8.26 14.91 -2.54
N LEU A 14 9.25 14.90 -1.66
CA LEU A 14 10.30 13.89 -1.66
C LEU A 14 9.61 12.59 -1.28
N ASN A 15 9.26 11.78 -2.28
CA ASN A 15 8.81 10.41 -2.07
C ASN A 15 10.05 9.59 -1.65
N ILE A 16 10.51 9.79 -0.42
CA ILE A 16 11.51 8.90 0.17
C ILE A 16 10.75 7.63 0.56
N SER A 17 10.75 6.64 -0.34
CA SER A 17 10.33 5.28 0.04
C SER A 17 11.43 4.70 0.92
N ALA A 18 11.08 4.26 2.13
CA ALA A 18 12.01 3.54 2.99
C ALA A 18 12.40 2.22 2.29
N GLN A 19 13.69 1.90 2.25
CA GLN A 19 14.21 0.67 1.65
C GLN A 19 14.43 -0.39 2.72
N ILE A 20 14.02 -1.62 2.44
CA ILE A 20 14.35 -2.78 3.25
C ILE A 20 15.79 -3.20 2.96
N THR A 21 16.61 -3.20 4.00
CA THR A 21 18.05 -3.53 3.94
C THR A 21 18.44 -4.63 4.94
N SER A 22 17.48 -5.12 5.72
CA SER A 22 17.68 -6.15 6.75
C SER A 22 17.02 -7.45 6.33
N TYR A 23 17.77 -8.55 6.42
CA TYR A 23 17.37 -9.87 5.97
C TYR A 23 17.61 -10.96 7.03
N PRO A 24 16.77 -12.00 7.10
CA PRO A 24 15.58 -12.22 6.29
C PRO A 24 14.46 -11.22 6.63
N TYR A 25 13.79 -10.70 5.61
CA TYR A 25 12.60 -9.87 5.78
C TYR A 25 11.37 -10.77 5.85
N SER A 26 10.50 -10.51 6.82
CA SER A 26 9.21 -11.16 6.99
C SER A 26 8.19 -10.09 7.34
N GLU A 27 7.03 -10.18 6.71
CA GLU A 27 5.91 -9.28 6.94
C GLU A 27 4.64 -10.11 7.09
N ASP A 28 3.94 -9.91 8.20
CA ASP A 28 2.67 -10.57 8.52
C ASP A 28 1.49 -9.60 8.54
N PHE A 29 1.75 -8.30 8.38
CA PHE A 29 0.77 -7.20 8.32
C PHE A 29 -0.06 -6.99 9.60
N GLU A 30 0.38 -7.53 10.73
CA GLU A 30 -0.35 -7.39 12.00
C GLU A 30 -0.09 -6.05 12.69
N THR A 31 1.04 -5.40 12.36
CA THR A 31 1.42 -4.10 12.95
C THR A 31 0.94 -2.93 12.09
N ASP A 32 1.28 -2.94 10.80
CA ASP A 32 0.90 -1.92 9.82
C ASP A 32 1.00 -2.50 8.38
N ASP A 33 1.02 -1.63 7.37
CA ASP A 33 1.14 -2.04 5.97
C ASP A 33 2.56 -2.51 5.57
N GLY A 34 3.53 -2.44 6.47
CA GLY A 34 4.92 -2.79 6.20
C GLY A 34 5.59 -1.88 5.17
N GLY A 35 4.99 -0.72 4.87
CA GLY A 35 5.35 0.15 3.76
C GLY A 35 4.90 -0.37 2.39
N TRP A 36 4.07 -1.42 2.33
CA TRP A 36 3.43 -1.86 1.10
C TRP A 36 2.32 -0.89 0.69
N VAL A 37 2.21 -0.61 -0.60
CA VAL A 37 1.29 0.41 -1.13
C VAL A 37 0.41 -0.18 -2.21
N ALA A 38 -0.91 -0.09 -2.01
CA ALA A 38 -1.88 -0.41 -3.04
C ALA A 38 -2.01 0.72 -4.07
N ASP A 39 -1.86 0.38 -5.34
CA ASP A 39 -2.35 1.20 -6.45
C ASP A 39 -3.73 0.70 -6.87
N ASN A 40 -4.75 1.45 -6.45
CA ASN A 40 -6.15 1.19 -6.80
C ASN A 40 -6.68 2.16 -7.88
N THR A 41 -5.81 2.87 -8.59
CA THR A 41 -6.20 3.97 -9.49
C THR A 41 -7.15 3.51 -10.60
N THR A 42 -6.96 2.30 -11.14
CA THR A 42 -7.84 1.74 -12.18
C THR A 42 -8.81 0.74 -11.59
N ASN A 43 -9.91 1.27 -11.03
CA ASN A 43 -11.03 0.50 -10.48
C ASN A 43 -10.63 -0.49 -9.36
N GLY A 44 -9.58 -0.16 -8.61
CA GLY A 44 -8.96 -1.04 -7.62
C GLY A 44 -9.75 -1.21 -6.32
N THR A 45 -9.60 -2.38 -5.70
CA THR A 45 -10.25 -2.78 -4.46
C THR A 45 -9.28 -3.38 -3.44
N TRP A 46 -7.97 -3.32 -3.67
CA TRP A 46 -7.00 -3.77 -2.67
C TRP A 46 -7.20 -3.04 -1.34
N ALA A 47 -7.35 -3.79 -0.27
CA ALA A 47 -7.50 -3.29 1.08
C ALA A 47 -6.72 -4.16 2.05
N LEU A 48 -6.13 -3.53 3.06
CA LEU A 48 -5.46 -4.18 4.17
C LEU A 48 -6.43 -4.25 5.36
N GLY A 49 -6.62 -5.46 5.90
CA GLY A 49 -7.42 -5.67 7.11
C GLY A 49 -7.87 -7.12 7.22
N ALA A 50 -8.86 -7.36 8.08
CA ALA A 50 -9.44 -8.70 8.28
C ALA A 50 -10.37 -9.11 7.12
N PRO A 51 -10.04 -10.17 6.35
CA PRO A 51 -10.94 -10.67 5.32
C PRO A 51 -12.19 -11.29 5.95
N THR A 52 -13.34 -10.99 5.36
CA THR A 52 -14.70 -11.40 5.79
C THR A 52 -15.57 -11.78 4.59
N GLY A 53 -14.97 -12.00 3.41
CA GLY A 53 -15.67 -12.42 2.21
C GLY A 53 -16.22 -13.84 2.30
N ALA A 54 -16.94 -14.30 1.27
CA ALA A 54 -17.50 -15.66 1.28
C ALA A 54 -16.42 -16.74 1.06
N VAL A 55 -15.39 -16.44 0.26
CA VAL A 55 -14.30 -17.37 -0.10
C VAL A 55 -13.01 -17.04 0.63
N ILE A 56 -12.54 -15.79 0.54
CA ILE A 56 -11.39 -15.29 1.30
C ILE A 56 -11.93 -14.64 2.57
N ASN A 57 -11.95 -15.42 3.66
CA ASN A 57 -12.65 -15.09 4.91
C ASN A 57 -11.74 -15.12 6.15
N SER A 58 -10.43 -15.23 5.95
CA SER A 58 -9.41 -15.13 6.98
C SER A 58 -8.06 -14.75 6.37
N ALA A 59 -7.17 -14.18 7.19
CA ALA A 59 -5.79 -13.97 6.81
C ALA A 59 -4.98 -15.28 6.82
N GLY A 60 -3.83 -15.29 6.15
CA GLY A 60 -2.90 -16.45 6.15
C GLY A 60 -2.16 -16.63 7.48
N SER A 61 -2.00 -15.56 8.24
CA SER A 61 -1.49 -15.50 9.60
C SER A 61 -2.21 -14.37 10.34
N GLY A 62 -2.36 -14.49 11.65
CA GLY A 62 -2.96 -13.43 12.47
C GLY A 62 -4.36 -13.03 11.99
N THR A 63 -4.57 -11.74 11.80
CA THR A 63 -5.86 -11.12 11.50
C THR A 63 -5.88 -10.43 10.14
N ASN A 64 -4.79 -9.79 9.74
CA ASN A 64 -4.74 -8.88 8.62
C ASN A 64 -4.13 -9.52 7.37
N ALA A 65 -4.67 -9.16 6.21
CA ALA A 65 -4.07 -9.47 4.92
C ALA A 65 -4.44 -8.40 3.90
N TRP A 66 -3.58 -8.21 2.90
CA TRP A 66 -3.97 -7.53 1.67
C TRP A 66 -4.86 -8.46 0.85
N VAL A 67 -6.07 -8.00 0.52
CA VAL A 67 -7.01 -8.71 -0.37
C VAL A 67 -7.74 -7.71 -1.27
N THR A 68 -8.22 -8.17 -2.43
CA THR A 68 -9.14 -7.40 -3.27
C THR A 68 -10.55 -7.49 -2.68
N ASN A 69 -11.01 -6.41 -2.05
CA ASN A 69 -12.24 -6.29 -1.26
C ASN A 69 -12.29 -7.22 -0.03
N LEU A 70 -12.27 -6.63 1.17
CA LEU A 70 -12.28 -7.40 2.42
C LEU A 70 -13.55 -8.22 2.64
N SER A 71 -14.70 -7.81 2.10
CA SER A 71 -16.01 -8.40 2.47
C SER A 71 -16.80 -8.94 1.28
N GLY A 72 -16.24 -8.89 0.08
CA GLY A 72 -16.95 -9.23 -1.14
C GLY A 72 -16.02 -9.47 -2.32
N ASP A 73 -16.58 -9.39 -3.52
CA ASP A 73 -15.84 -9.63 -4.75
C ASP A 73 -15.00 -8.41 -5.16
N TYR A 74 -13.94 -8.67 -5.92
CA TYR A 74 -13.18 -7.64 -6.63
C TYR A 74 -14.02 -7.01 -7.74
N ASN A 75 -13.64 -5.82 -8.21
CA ASN A 75 -14.40 -5.14 -9.24
C ASN A 75 -14.17 -5.75 -10.63
N SER A 76 -15.20 -5.76 -11.47
CA SER A 76 -15.05 -6.16 -12.88
C SER A 76 -14.07 -5.25 -13.61
N ASN A 77 -13.13 -5.84 -14.36
CA ASN A 77 -12.08 -5.13 -15.11
C ASN A 77 -11.18 -4.23 -14.24
N GLU A 78 -10.99 -4.60 -12.97
CA GLU A 78 -9.98 -4.00 -12.10
C GLU A 78 -8.56 -4.21 -12.67
N ASN A 79 -7.74 -3.17 -12.61
CA ASN A 79 -6.31 -3.22 -12.93
C ASN A 79 -5.54 -2.49 -11.83
N SER A 80 -5.15 -3.24 -10.81
CA SER A 80 -4.61 -2.75 -9.55
C SER A 80 -3.55 -3.70 -9.01
N TRP A 81 -2.71 -3.23 -8.11
CA TRP A 81 -1.66 -4.05 -7.49
C TRP A 81 -1.25 -3.50 -6.13
N VAL A 82 -0.60 -4.32 -5.32
CA VAL A 82 0.12 -3.88 -4.12
C VAL A 82 1.61 -3.99 -4.39
N THR A 83 2.33 -2.89 -4.21
CA THR A 83 3.77 -2.81 -4.40
C THR A 83 4.46 -2.87 -3.04
N SER A 84 5.48 -3.70 -2.90
CA SER A 84 6.31 -3.70 -1.70
C SER A 84 7.15 -2.43 -1.58
N PRO A 85 7.77 -2.17 -0.42
CA PRO A 85 8.92 -1.29 -0.35
C PRO A 85 10.02 -1.73 -1.32
N VAL A 86 10.98 -0.84 -1.58
CA VAL A 86 12.21 -1.21 -2.31
C VAL A 86 13.07 -2.10 -1.42
N PHE A 87 13.75 -3.08 -2.01
CA PHE A 87 14.73 -3.95 -1.34
C PHE A 87 16.13 -3.66 -1.93
N ASP A 88 17.16 -3.59 -1.07
CA ASP A 88 18.59 -3.48 -1.49
C ASP A 88 19.29 -4.83 -1.52
#